data_AF-A0A4D4MRA4-F1
#
_entry.id   AF-A0A4D4MRA4-F1
#
_cell.length_a   1.000
_cell.length_b   1.000
_cell.length_c   1.000
_cell.angle_alpha   90.00
_cell.angle_beta   90.00
_cell.angle_gamma   90.00
#
_symmetry.space_group_name_H-M   'P 1'
#
loop_
_entity.id
_entity.type
_entity.pdbx_description
1 polymer ?
#
loop_
_entity_poly.entity_id
_entity_poly.type
_entity_poly.pdbx_seq_one_letter_code
_entity_poly.pdbx_strand_id
1 'polypeptide(L)'
;MVVLLEPLTSDFPGAPGRQGPGRLAFPGPADPGHPFPQRSPTMAEVLDRTGARTVEAADVISGARERIDSLDDRIIGLVQERMAVSAVIQEARIASGGRRVNLSREMEVLGHFRDALGKPGTSLAMTLLELCRGRI
;
A
#
# COMPACT_ATOMS: atom_id res chain seq x y z
N MET A 1 7.22 -44.68 -4.26
CA MET A 1 7.21 -44.28 -5.69
C MET A 1 7.97 -42.96 -5.76
N VAL A 2 9.27 -43.06 -6.03
CA VAL A 2 10.21 -41.94 -6.10
C VAL A 2 10.25 -41.54 -7.57
N VAL A 3 9.89 -40.30 -7.90
CA VAL A 3 10.08 -39.73 -9.24
C VAL A 3 11.06 -38.57 -9.11
N LEU A 4 12.07 -38.65 -9.96
CA LEU A 4 13.33 -37.92 -9.94
C LEU A 4 13.17 -36.42 -10.18
N LEU A 5 13.95 -35.62 -9.45
CA LEU A 5 14.38 -34.28 -9.84
C LEU A 5 15.59 -34.43 -10.77
N GLU A 6 15.48 -33.96 -12.01
CA GLU A 6 16.63 -33.82 -12.92
C GLU A 6 17.44 -32.56 -12.58
N PRO A 7 18.78 -32.63 -12.50
CA PRO A 7 19.63 -31.46 -12.46
C PRO A 7 20.10 -31.10 -13.88
N LEU A 8 19.66 -29.94 -14.39
CA LEU A 8 20.26 -29.34 -15.59
C LEU A 8 21.50 -28.54 -15.17
N THR A 9 22.65 -29.15 -15.43
CA THR A 9 23.97 -28.55 -15.48
C THR A 9 24.06 -27.53 -16.62
N SER A 10 24.63 -26.36 -16.38
CA SER A 10 25.22 -25.56 -17.46
C SER A 10 26.68 -25.26 -17.16
N ASP A 11 27.51 -25.78 -18.07
CA ASP A 11 28.93 -25.56 -18.23
C ASP A 11 29.28 -24.08 -18.34
N PHE A 12 30.17 -23.61 -17.46
CA PHE A 12 30.92 -22.39 -17.69
C PHE A 12 32.39 -22.76 -17.93
N PRO A 13 32.95 -22.52 -19.12
CA PRO A 13 34.35 -22.76 -19.38
C PRO A 13 35.19 -21.64 -18.75
N GLY A 14 36.08 -22.03 -17.83
CA GLY A 14 37.12 -21.16 -17.30
C GLY A 14 38.19 -20.84 -18.35
N ALA A 15 38.64 -19.59 -18.38
CA ALA A 15 39.88 -19.16 -19.01
C ALA A 15 40.74 -18.34 -18.03
N PRO A 16 42.07 -18.37 -18.15
CA PRO A 16 43.00 -18.12 -17.05
C PRO A 16 43.41 -16.65 -16.91
N GLY A 17 43.93 -16.34 -15.72
CA GLY A 17 44.13 -14.98 -15.23
C GLY A 17 45.21 -14.15 -15.92
N ARG A 18 45.07 -12.84 -15.71
CA ARG A 18 46.15 -11.85 -15.80
C ARG A 18 46.26 -11.12 -14.47
N GLN A 19 47.38 -11.34 -13.79
CA GLN A 19 47.84 -10.50 -12.69
C GLN A 19 48.51 -9.25 -13.26
N GLY A 20 48.16 -8.08 -12.73
CA GLY A 20 48.82 -6.79 -12.99
C GLY A 20 48.38 -5.77 -11.94
N PRO A 21 49.29 -4.90 -11.43
CA PRO A 21 49.19 -4.36 -10.09
C PRO A 21 48.40 -3.04 -10.06
N GLY A 22 47.36 -2.99 -9.25
CA GLY A 22 46.61 -1.77 -8.97
C GLY A 22 45.95 -1.89 -7.61
N ARG A 23 46.64 -1.43 -6.58
CA ARG A 23 46.12 -1.33 -5.22
C ARG A 23 45.02 -0.24 -5.21
N LEU A 24 43.82 -0.60 -5.64
CA LEU A 24 42.61 0.16 -5.32
C LEU A 24 42.24 -0.24 -3.89
N ALA A 25 42.44 0.68 -2.96
CA ALA A 25 41.97 0.55 -1.60
C ALA A 25 40.43 0.39 -1.64
N PHE A 26 39.94 -0.80 -1.34
CA PHE A 26 38.53 -0.98 -1.04
C PHE A 26 38.22 -0.20 0.25
N PRO A 27 37.19 0.67 0.28
CA PRO A 27 36.70 1.18 1.54
C PRO A 27 36.24 -0.03 2.37
N GLY A 28 36.76 -0.15 3.59
CA GLY A 28 36.45 -1.25 4.48
C GLY A 28 34.95 -1.36 4.79
N PRO A 29 34.51 -2.49 5.36
CA PRO A 29 33.10 -2.70 5.68
C PRO A 29 32.60 -1.57 6.58
N ALA A 30 31.47 -0.99 6.19
CA ALA A 30 30.79 0.05 6.96
C ALA A 30 30.58 -0.42 8.41
N ASP A 31 31.02 0.41 9.34
CA ASP A 31 30.92 0.19 10.79
C ASP A 31 29.43 0.15 11.21
N PRO A 32 28.90 -0.94 11.78
CA PRO A 32 27.47 -1.12 12.02
C PRO A 32 26.97 -0.44 13.32
N GLY A 33 27.57 0.69 13.70
CA GLY A 33 27.44 1.22 15.07
C GLY A 33 27.20 2.71 15.25
N HIS A 34 27.22 3.54 14.21
CA HIS A 34 26.99 4.97 14.37
C HIS A 34 25.52 5.32 14.10
N PRO A 35 24.74 5.76 15.10
CA PRO A 35 23.46 6.40 14.82
C PRO A 35 23.77 7.66 14.01
N PHE A 36 23.29 7.73 12.77
CA PHE A 36 23.31 8.99 12.05
C PHE A 36 22.63 10.05 12.93
N PRO A 37 23.25 11.20 13.21
CA PRO A 37 22.62 12.23 14.01
C PRO A 37 21.37 12.70 13.26
N GLN A 38 20.20 12.28 13.74
CA GLN A 38 18.92 12.74 13.23
C GLN A 38 18.78 14.20 13.65
N ARG A 39 19.08 15.12 12.73
CA ARG A 39 18.88 16.54 12.96
C ARG A 39 17.39 16.80 13.14
N SER A 40 17.00 17.35 14.29
CA SER A 40 15.63 17.84 14.49
C SER A 40 15.33 18.92 13.45
N PRO A 41 14.13 18.91 12.83
CA PRO A 41 13.77 19.90 11.83
C PRO A 41 13.80 21.30 12.44
N THR A 42 14.34 22.25 11.68
CA THR A 42 14.32 23.66 12.04
C THR A 42 12.90 24.22 11.98
N MET A 43 12.63 25.29 12.73
CA MET A 43 11.29 25.91 12.75
C MET A 43 10.83 26.34 11.35
N ALA A 44 11.75 26.83 10.51
CA ALA A 44 11.46 27.20 9.12
C ALA A 44 10.98 25.99 8.28
N GLU A 45 11.61 24.82 8.46
CA GLU A 45 11.23 23.57 7.76
C GLU A 45 9.87 23.02 8.26
N VAL A 46 9.54 23.20 9.54
CA VAL A 46 8.24 22.82 10.10
C VAL A 46 7.12 23.68 9.51
N LEU A 47 7.33 25.00 9.45
CA LEU A 47 6.36 25.94 8.87
C LEU A 47 6.15 25.68 7.37
N ASP A 48 7.22 25.40 6.62
CA ASP A 48 7.13 25.08 5.19
C ASP A 48 6.34 23.78 4.92
N ARG A 49 6.66 22.70 5.63
CA ARG A 49 5.98 21.38 5.48
C ARG A 49 4.49 21.44 5.83
N THR A 50 4.11 22.29 6.76
CA THR A 50 2.70 22.47 7.17
C THR A 50 1.98 23.54 6.35
N GLY A 51 2.72 24.42 5.67
CA GLY A 51 2.20 25.65 5.05
C GLY A 51 1.77 26.71 6.07
N ALA A 52 2.06 26.50 7.35
CA ALA A 52 1.65 27.38 8.43
C ALA A 52 2.49 28.67 8.45
N ARG A 53 1.87 29.75 8.92
CA ARG A 53 2.56 31.05 9.12
C ARG A 53 2.93 31.31 10.57
N THR A 54 2.50 30.44 11.49
CA THR A 54 2.85 30.48 12.92
C THR A 54 3.16 29.08 13.42
N VAL A 55 3.93 29.00 14.51
CA VAL A 55 4.35 27.73 15.11
C VAL A 55 3.15 26.98 15.68
N GLU A 56 2.23 27.68 16.33
CA GLU A 56 1.02 27.10 16.90
C GLU A 56 0.12 26.49 15.82
N ALA A 57 0.00 27.16 14.67
CA ALA A 57 -0.74 26.63 13.53
C ALA A 57 -0.03 25.40 12.93
N ALA A 58 1.31 25.40 12.87
CA ALA A 58 2.10 24.27 12.43
C ALA A 58 1.89 23.03 13.32
N ASP A 59 1.86 23.21 14.64
CA ASP A 59 1.66 22.13 15.60
C ASP A 59 0.25 21.53 15.48
N VAL A 60 -0.78 22.38 15.38
CA VAL A 60 -2.17 21.93 15.16
C VAL A 60 -2.32 21.16 13.85
N ILE A 61 -1.73 21.68 12.77
CA ILE A 61 -1.78 21.02 11.44
C ILE A 61 -1.07 19.67 11.48
N SER A 62 0.10 19.60 12.13
CA SER A 62 0.86 18.35 12.24
C SER A 62 0.07 17.28 12.99
N GLY A 63 -0.48 17.62 14.17
CA GLY A 63 -1.32 16.68 14.93
C GLY A 63 -2.62 16.29 14.21
N ALA A 64 -3.22 17.23 13.45
CA ALA A 64 -4.41 16.91 12.64
C ALA A 64 -4.08 15.95 11.50
N ARG A 65 -2.91 16.08 10.85
CA ARG A 65 -2.45 15.16 9.80
C ARG A 65 -2.18 13.76 10.35
N GLU A 66 -1.50 13.64 11.48
CA GLU A 66 -1.31 12.34 12.15
C GLU A 66 -2.64 11.65 12.45
N ARG A 67 -3.65 12.42 12.87
CA ARG A 67 -5.00 11.89 13.08
C ARG A 67 -5.65 11.43 11.77
N ILE A 68 -5.50 12.20 10.68
CA ILE A 68 -5.98 11.82 9.34
C ILE A 68 -5.32 10.51 8.91
N ASP A 69 -4.00 10.39 9.05
CA ASP A 69 -3.26 9.18 8.69
C ASP A 69 -3.82 7.96 9.45
N SER A 70 -4.09 8.08 10.76
CA SER A 70 -4.71 6.99 11.53
C SER A 70 -6.15 6.65 11.07
N LEU A 71 -6.91 7.63 10.59
CA LEU A 71 -8.25 7.41 10.06
C LEU A 71 -8.17 6.72 8.71
N ASP A 72 -7.22 7.12 7.87
CA ASP A 72 -7.00 6.54 6.55
C ASP A 72 -6.57 5.07 6.67
N ASP A 73 -5.67 4.73 7.59
CA ASP A 73 -5.31 3.34 7.89
C ASP A 73 -6.54 2.49 8.27
N ARG A 74 -7.42 3.05 9.10
CA ARG A 74 -8.68 2.38 9.50
C ARG A 74 -9.65 2.26 8.34
N ILE A 75 -9.78 3.28 7.50
CA ILE A 75 -10.63 3.25 6.30
C ILE A 75 -10.11 2.16 5.34
N ILE A 76 -8.81 2.11 5.09
CA ILE A 76 -8.17 1.09 4.24
C ILE A 76 -8.46 -0.31 4.80
N GLY A 77 -8.28 -0.52 6.10
CA GLY A 77 -8.60 -1.79 6.75
C GLY A 77 -10.07 -2.20 6.55
N LEU A 78 -11.00 -1.28 6.78
CA LEU A 78 -12.44 -1.54 6.58
C LEU A 78 -12.80 -1.83 5.12
N VAL A 79 -12.15 -1.15 4.17
CA VAL A 79 -12.37 -1.41 2.74
C VAL A 79 -11.86 -2.80 2.36
N GLN A 80 -10.69 -3.20 2.83
CA GLN A 80 -10.14 -4.55 2.61
C GLN A 80 -11.04 -5.63 3.21
N GLU A 81 -11.53 -5.44 4.44
CA GLU A 81 -12.48 -6.35 5.08
C GLU A 81 -13.78 -6.45 4.25
N ARG A 82 -14.34 -5.32 3.81
CA ARG A 82 -15.52 -5.29 2.95
C ARG A 82 -15.30 -6.05 1.63
N MET A 83 -14.11 -5.93 1.03
CA MET A 83 -13.75 -6.66 -0.18
C MET A 83 -13.72 -8.17 0.07
N ALA A 84 -13.10 -8.62 1.17
CA ALA A 84 -13.05 -10.04 1.54
C ALA A 84 -14.47 -10.62 1.73
N VAL A 85 -15.33 -9.92 2.49
CA VAL A 85 -16.73 -10.33 2.67
C VAL A 85 -17.49 -10.35 1.35
N SER A 86 -17.26 -9.36 0.47
CA SER A 86 -17.89 -9.31 -0.85
C SER A 86 -17.46 -10.46 -1.76
N ALA A 87 -16.21 -10.93 -1.65
CA ALA A 87 -15.72 -12.09 -2.38
C ALA A 87 -16.44 -13.38 -1.92
N VAL A 88 -16.58 -13.58 -0.61
CA VAL A 88 -17.34 -14.72 -0.04
C VAL A 88 -18.79 -14.74 -0.55
N ILE A 89 -19.46 -13.59 -0.58
CA ILE A 89 -20.84 -13.47 -1.09
C ILE A 89 -20.90 -13.82 -2.57
N GLN A 90 -19.95 -13.35 -3.38
CA GLN A 90 -19.92 -13.63 -4.82
C GLN A 90 -19.68 -15.12 -5.09
N GLU A 91 -18.75 -15.74 -4.37
CA GLU A 91 -18.46 -17.17 -4.48
C GLU A 91 -19.72 -17.99 -4.18
N ALA A 92 -20.41 -17.68 -3.08
CA ALA A 92 -21.65 -18.36 -2.70
C ALA A 92 -22.75 -18.22 -3.76
N ARG A 93 -22.89 -17.05 -4.40
CA ARG A 93 -23.86 -16.85 -5.50
C ARG A 93 -23.50 -17.64 -6.74
N ILE A 94 -22.23 -17.66 -7.12
CA ILE A 94 -21.78 -18.37 -8.32
C ILE A 94 -21.92 -19.87 -8.11
N ALA A 95 -21.52 -20.38 -6.95
CA ALA A 95 -21.66 -21.79 -6.58
C ALA A 95 -23.12 -22.28 -6.61
N SER A 96 -24.09 -21.40 -6.36
CA SER A 96 -25.52 -21.71 -6.47
C SER A 96 -26.11 -21.50 -7.88
N GLY A 97 -25.29 -21.20 -8.89
CA GLY A 97 -25.72 -20.94 -10.27
C GLY A 97 -26.30 -19.54 -10.49
N GLY A 98 -26.16 -18.65 -9.52
CA GLY A 98 -26.60 -17.27 -9.58
C GLY A 98 -25.63 -16.35 -10.34
N ARG A 99 -26.06 -15.08 -10.49
CA ARG A 99 -25.24 -14.02 -11.08
C ARG A 99 -24.21 -13.50 -10.08
N ARG A 100 -23.03 -13.13 -10.57
CA ARG A 100 -21.96 -12.51 -9.77
C ARG A 100 -22.41 -11.18 -9.11
N VAL A 101 -23.27 -10.41 -9.78
CA VAL A 101 -23.77 -9.11 -9.30
C VAL A 101 -25.29 -9.11 -9.10
N ASN A 102 -25.75 -8.33 -8.11
CA ASN A 102 -27.17 -8.06 -7.86
C ASN A 102 -27.41 -6.55 -7.89
N LEU A 103 -28.06 -6.07 -8.96
CA LEU A 103 -28.28 -4.66 -9.20
C LEU A 103 -29.13 -3.98 -8.10
N SER A 104 -30.16 -4.67 -7.58
CA SER A 104 -31.00 -4.12 -6.50
C SER A 104 -30.15 -3.82 -5.26
N ARG A 105 -29.29 -4.77 -4.88
CA ARG A 105 -28.39 -4.57 -3.75
C ARG A 105 -27.35 -3.49 -4.00
N GLU A 106 -26.83 -3.38 -5.22
CA GLU A 106 -25.92 -2.28 -5.57
C GLU A 106 -26.62 -0.92 -5.44
N MET A 107 -27.86 -0.79 -5.89
CA MET A 107 -28.65 0.45 -5.75
C MET A 107 -28.90 0.83 -4.29
N GLU A 108 -29.18 -0.14 -3.41
CA GLU A 108 -29.29 0.10 -1.97
C GLU A 108 -27.99 0.65 -1.37
N VAL A 109 -26.84 0.12 -1.79
CA VAL A 109 -25.52 0.61 -1.34
C VAL A 109 -25.29 2.05 -1.82
N LEU A 110 -25.60 2.35 -3.08
CA LEU A 110 -25.49 3.72 -3.60
C LEU A 110 -26.37 4.70 -2.82
N GLY A 111 -27.60 4.30 -2.51
CA GLY A 111 -28.52 5.09 -1.67
C GLY A 111 -27.96 5.34 -0.28
N HIS A 112 -27.48 4.29 0.39
CA HIS A 112 -26.92 4.39 1.74
C HIS A 112 -25.75 5.39 1.83
N PHE A 113 -24.79 5.32 0.89
CA PHE A 113 -23.67 6.27 0.88
C PHE A 113 -24.11 7.68 0.49
N ARG A 114 -25.09 7.82 -0.42
CA ARG A 114 -25.64 9.12 -0.79
C ARG A 114 -26.34 9.79 0.39
N ASP A 115 -27.07 9.04 1.19
CA ASP A 115 -27.79 9.59 2.34
C ASP A 115 -26.81 10.01 3.45
N ALA A 116 -25.71 9.28 3.63
CA ALA A 116 -24.69 9.60 4.63
C ALA A 116 -23.75 10.75 4.22
N LEU A 117 -23.35 10.82 2.94
CA LEU A 117 -22.28 11.72 2.47
C LEU A 117 -22.74 12.69 1.37
N GLY A 118 -24.02 12.69 1.01
CA GLY A 118 -24.57 13.47 -0.09
C GLY A 118 -24.10 12.98 -1.46
N LYS A 119 -24.04 13.90 -2.43
CA LYS A 119 -23.65 13.59 -3.83
C LYS A 119 -22.27 12.90 -3.95
N PRO A 120 -21.21 13.32 -3.22
CA PRO A 120 -19.91 12.62 -3.25
C PRO A 120 -19.99 11.16 -2.79
N GLY A 121 -20.93 10.84 -1.90
CA GLY A 121 -21.15 9.48 -1.40
C GLY A 121 -21.44 8.47 -2.49
N THR A 122 -22.22 8.85 -3.51
CA THR A 122 -22.49 7.99 -4.66
C THR A 122 -21.21 7.61 -5.41
N SER A 123 -20.28 8.55 -5.59
CA SER A 123 -19.02 8.28 -6.30
C SER A 123 -18.13 7.36 -5.48
N LEU A 124 -18.04 7.57 -4.16
CA LEU A 124 -17.31 6.68 -3.27
C LEU A 124 -17.88 5.25 -3.30
N ALA A 125 -19.20 5.10 -3.25
CA ALA A 125 -19.85 3.79 -3.33
C ALA A 125 -19.60 3.08 -4.66
N MET A 126 -19.62 3.82 -5.78
CA MET A 126 -19.27 3.26 -7.09
C MET A 126 -17.85 2.69 -7.10
N THR A 127 -16.87 3.45 -6.61
CA THR A 127 -15.47 2.97 -6.50
C THR A 127 -15.38 1.74 -5.60
N LEU A 128 -16.07 1.70 -4.47
CA LEU A 128 -16.07 0.53 -3.58
C LEU A 128 -16.70 -0.71 -4.22
N LEU A 129 -17.77 -0.54 -5.00
CA LEU A 129 -18.40 -1.63 -5.74
C LEU A 129 -17.47 -2.17 -6.84
N GLU A 130 -16.79 -1.28 -7.56
CA GLU A 130 -15.79 -1.64 -8.57
C GLU A 130 -14.63 -2.45 -7.98
N LEU A 131 -14.08 -2.01 -6.84
CA LEU A 131 -13.03 -2.74 -6.12
C LEU A 131 -13.47 -4.18 -5.75
N CYS A 132 -14.74 -4.37 -5.37
CA CYS A 132 -15.22 -5.66 -4.88
C CYS A 132 -15.53 -6.68 -5.98
N ARG A 133 -15.93 -6.23 -7.17
CA ARG A 133 -16.31 -7.13 -8.28
C ARG A 133 -15.19 -7.37 -9.29
N GLY A 134 -14.09 -6.62 -9.19
CA GLY A 134 -13.01 -6.59 -10.18
C GLY A 134 -13.38 -5.72 -11.40
N ARG A 135 -12.36 -5.28 -12.16
CA ARG A 135 -12.62 -4.68 -13.48
C ARG A 135 -13.15 -5.77 -14.40
N ILE A 136 -14.30 -5.49 -15.03
CA ILE A 136 -14.88 -6.29 -16.12
C ILE A 136 -13.94 -6.23 -17.32
#